data_AF-A0A6N6L499-F1
#
_entry.id   AF-A0A6N6L499-F1
#
_cell.length_a   1.000
_cell.length_b   1.000
_cell.length_c   1.000
_cell.angle_alpha   90.00
_cell.angle_beta   90.00
_cell.angle_gamma   90.00
#
_symmetry.space_group_name_H-M   'P 1'
#
loop_
_entity.id
_entity.type
_entity.pdbx_description
1 polymer ?
#
loop_
_entity_poly.entity_id
_entity_poly.type
_entity_poly.pdbx_seq_one_letter_code
_entity_poly.pdbx_strand_id
1 'polypeptide(L)'
;MKQAIDELTLHSYFDDELTAEERHEVEAALASDPALAAQFESLQKLFTKLETAPEVEYQGDVSAQVVANLHPRQSLPTFIRLALVGQAVFAVLVLALAWPFLKLFNSIFTPTLSYELVENTVQDTSLQLSLFWNDFMASLTNLVPQNTDVFAYVPDLALPNTLLLGLAVAATLVWFLGNGVVFTRLIQR
;
A
#
# COMPACT_ATOMS: atom_id res chain seq x y z
N MET A 1 46.84 -5.20 10.91
CA MET A 1 45.84 -5.92 11.73
C MET A 1 45.06 -6.81 10.79
N LYS A 2 45.03 -8.12 11.00
CA LYS A 2 44.21 -9.04 10.20
C LYS A 2 42.76 -8.84 10.65
N GLN A 3 41.93 -8.23 9.82
CA GLN A 3 40.50 -8.12 10.11
C GLN A 3 39.91 -9.51 9.89
N ALA A 4 39.40 -10.12 10.96
CA ALA A 4 38.76 -11.42 10.86
C ALA A 4 37.43 -11.22 10.13
N ILE A 5 37.26 -11.83 8.95
CA ILE A 5 35.97 -11.92 8.28
C ILE A 5 35.08 -12.83 9.16
N ASP A 6 33.91 -12.35 9.54
CA ASP A 6 32.96 -13.14 10.30
C ASP A 6 32.18 -14.09 9.38
N GLU A 7 31.53 -15.09 9.98
CA GLU A 7 30.76 -16.11 9.25
C GLU A 7 29.60 -15.48 8.47
N LEU A 8 28.96 -14.45 9.02
CA LEU A 8 27.82 -13.78 8.39
C LEU A 8 28.22 -13.10 7.09
N THR A 9 29.35 -12.38 7.08
CA THR A 9 29.89 -11.70 5.91
C THR A 9 30.30 -12.70 4.83
N LEU A 10 30.82 -13.87 5.22
CA LEU A 10 31.13 -14.95 4.28
C LEU A 10 29.84 -15.52 3.65
N HIS A 11 28.75 -15.66 4.41
CA HIS A 11 27.45 -16.07 3.87
C HIS A 11 26.86 -15.02 2.92
N SER A 12 26.87 -13.74 3.30
CA SER A 12 26.41 -12.65 2.43
C SER A 12 27.24 -12.57 1.13
N TYR A 13 28.52 -12.96 1.15
CA TYR A 13 29.33 -13.09 -0.07
C TYR A 13 28.82 -14.20 -1.00
N PHE A 14 28.39 -15.35 -0.44
CA PHE A 14 27.80 -16.45 -1.21
C PHE A 14 26.46 -16.08 -1.83
N ASP A 15 25.65 -15.29 -1.12
CA ASP A 15 24.30 -14.89 -1.56
C ASP A 15 24.29 -13.65 -2.49
N ASP A 16 25.47 -13.11 -2.86
CA ASP A 16 25.62 -11.88 -3.68
C ASP A 16 24.97 -10.64 -3.04
N GLU A 17 24.93 -10.58 -1.70
CA GLU A 17 24.27 -9.49 -0.94
C GLU A 17 25.23 -8.39 -0.48
N LEU A 18 26.55 -8.56 -0.68
CA LEU A 18 27.56 -7.58 -0.27
C LEU A 18 27.67 -6.41 -1.25
N THR A 19 28.04 -5.24 -0.73
CA THR A 19 28.45 -4.11 -1.58
C THR A 19 29.77 -4.42 -2.31
N ALA A 20 30.07 -3.65 -3.36
CA ALA A 20 31.31 -3.83 -4.13
C ALA A 20 32.58 -3.63 -3.29
N GLU A 21 32.53 -2.73 -2.29
CA GLU A 21 33.64 -2.47 -1.38
C GLU A 21 33.87 -3.65 -0.44
N GLU A 22 32.82 -4.15 0.21
CA GLU A 22 32.88 -5.31 1.11
C GLU A 22 33.30 -6.59 0.37
N ARG A 23 32.81 -6.78 -0.86
CA ARG A 23 33.22 -7.88 -1.73
C ARG A 23 34.72 -7.86 -1.99
N HIS A 24 35.28 -6.69 -2.31
CA HIS A 24 36.72 -6.55 -2.53
C HIS A 24 37.54 -6.85 -1.26
N GLU A 25 37.04 -6.47 -0.08
CA GLU A 25 37.67 -6.80 1.20
C GLU A 25 37.68 -8.31 1.48
N VAL A 26 36.57 -9.00 1.21
CA VAL A 26 36.47 -10.47 1.35
C VAL A 26 37.42 -11.17 0.37
N GLU A 27 37.48 -10.72 -0.88
CA GLU A 27 38.40 -11.29 -1.89
C GLU A 27 39.87 -11.09 -1.51
N ALA A 28 40.23 -9.92 -0.98
CA ALA A 28 41.56 -9.67 -0.45
C ALA A 28 41.88 -10.55 0.78
N ALA A 29 40.90 -10.80 1.65
CA ALA A 29 41.04 -11.70 2.79
C ALA A 29 41.24 -13.16 2.35
N LEU A 30 40.45 -13.64 1.38
CA LEU A 30 40.58 -14.97 0.79
C LEU A 30 41.93 -15.17 0.10
N ALA A 31 42.45 -14.15 -0.60
CA ALA A 31 43.77 -14.20 -1.23
C ALA A 31 44.94 -14.22 -0.24
N SER A 32 44.76 -13.62 0.94
CA SER A 32 45.82 -13.46 1.94
C SER A 32 45.81 -14.50 3.06
N ASP A 33 44.71 -15.23 3.25
CA ASP A 33 44.56 -16.27 4.27
C ASP A 33 44.22 -17.65 3.66
N PRO A 34 45.23 -18.55 3.51
CA PRO A 34 45.01 -19.88 2.97
C PRO A 34 44.02 -20.74 3.79
N ALA A 35 43.90 -20.49 5.10
CA ALA A 35 42.98 -21.24 5.94
C ALA A 35 41.53 -20.81 5.65
N LEU A 36 41.29 -19.51 5.49
CA LEU A 36 39.99 -18.96 5.10
C LEU A 36 39.59 -19.41 3.69
N ALA A 37 40.54 -19.40 2.75
CA ALA A 37 40.31 -19.90 1.39
C ALA A 37 39.91 -21.38 1.37
N ALA A 38 40.55 -22.23 2.17
CA ALA A 38 40.20 -23.64 2.29
C ALA A 38 38.80 -23.85 2.91
N GLN A 39 38.42 -23.03 3.90
CA GLN A 39 37.08 -23.04 4.49
C GLN A 39 36.02 -22.63 3.46
N PHE A 40 36.29 -21.56 2.70
CA PHE A 40 35.42 -21.09 1.62
C PHE A 40 35.23 -22.17 0.54
N GLU A 41 36.30 -22.81 0.08
CA GLU A 41 36.22 -23.89 -0.91
C GLU A 41 35.39 -25.08 -0.38
N SER A 42 35.52 -25.42 0.91
CA SER A 42 34.72 -26.46 1.54
C SER A 42 33.23 -26.10 1.58
N LEU A 43 32.89 -24.84 1.89
CA LEU A 43 31.51 -24.35 1.89
C LEU A 43 30.94 -24.34 0.48
N GLN A 44 31.70 -23.85 -0.51
CA GLN A 44 31.29 -23.84 -1.91
C GLN A 44 30.97 -25.26 -2.40
N LYS A 45 31.82 -26.25 -2.08
CA LYS A 45 31.55 -27.66 -2.40
C LYS A 45 30.27 -28.18 -1.74
N LEU A 46 29.99 -27.77 -0.50
CA LEU A 46 28.77 -28.14 0.20
C LEU A 46 27.54 -27.56 -0.49
N PHE A 47 27.55 -26.27 -0.84
CA PHE A 47 26.45 -25.60 -1.54
C PHE A 47 26.21 -26.21 -2.92
N THR A 48 27.25 -26.45 -3.73
CA THR A 48 27.09 -27.13 -5.02
C THR A 48 26.51 -28.55 -4.87
N LYS A 49 26.86 -29.25 -3.78
CA LYS A 49 26.29 -30.57 -3.49
C LYS A 49 24.81 -30.49 -3.08
N LEU A 50 24.41 -29.42 -2.40
CA LEU A 50 23.00 -29.16 -2.05
C LEU A 50 22.19 -28.76 -3.29
N GLU A 51 22.73 -27.93 -4.18
CA GLU A 51 22.08 -27.56 -5.44
C GLU A 51 21.87 -28.75 -6.38
N THR A 52 22.79 -29.72 -6.35
CA THR A 52 22.70 -30.96 -7.12
C THR A 52 22.01 -32.09 -6.37
N ALA A 53 21.55 -31.84 -5.14
CA ALA A 53 20.78 -32.83 -4.41
C ALA A 53 19.47 -33.12 -5.15
N PRO A 54 19.03 -34.39 -5.22
CA PRO A 54 17.77 -34.71 -5.86
C PRO A 54 16.64 -33.97 -5.14
N GLU A 55 15.87 -33.18 -5.89
CA GLU A 55 14.62 -32.63 -5.41
C GLU A 55 13.70 -33.80 -5.08
N VAL A 56 13.45 -34.02 -3.79
CA VAL A 56 12.51 -35.04 -3.35
C VAL A 56 11.12 -34.43 -3.51
N GLU A 57 10.39 -34.84 -4.55
CA GLU A 57 8.97 -34.55 -4.62
C GLU A 57 8.29 -35.10 -3.37
N TYR A 58 7.72 -34.19 -2.58
CA TYR A 58 6.98 -34.57 -1.40
C TYR A 58 5.69 -35.27 -1.84
N GLN A 59 5.63 -36.60 -1.67
CA GLN A 59 4.56 -37.46 -2.19
C GLN A 59 3.22 -37.36 -1.42
N GLY A 60 3.11 -36.43 -0.46
CA GLY A 60 1.91 -36.24 0.36
C GLY A 60 1.24 -34.90 0.09
N ASP A 61 -0.09 -34.86 0.07
CA ASP A 61 -0.80 -33.60 0.13
C ASP A 61 -0.73 -33.01 1.55
N VAL A 62 0.27 -32.14 1.78
CA VAL A 62 0.40 -31.36 3.02
C VAL A 62 -0.47 -30.12 3.03
N SER A 63 -1.16 -29.78 1.93
CA SER A 63 -1.93 -28.54 1.86
C SER A 63 -3.00 -28.50 2.95
N ALA A 64 -3.70 -29.61 3.20
CA ALA A 64 -4.71 -29.70 4.26
C ALA A 64 -4.11 -29.50 5.66
N GLN A 65 -2.92 -30.03 5.91
CA GLN A 65 -2.25 -29.95 7.20
C GLN A 65 -1.64 -28.56 7.44
N VAL A 66 -1.09 -27.94 6.39
CA VAL A 66 -0.60 -26.56 6.41
C VAL A 66 -1.77 -25.59 6.59
N VAL A 67 -2.88 -25.78 5.87
CA VAL A 67 -4.10 -24.96 6.02
C VAL A 67 -4.73 -25.14 7.41
N ALA A 68 -4.71 -26.34 7.97
CA ALA A 68 -5.18 -26.58 9.34
C ALA A 68 -4.29 -25.92 10.40
N ASN A 69 -2.98 -25.81 10.14
CA ASN A 69 -2.01 -25.19 11.05
C ASN A 69 -1.81 -23.68 10.80
N LEU A 70 -2.28 -23.16 9.67
CA LEU A 70 -2.40 -21.73 9.45
C LEU A 70 -3.45 -21.22 10.45
N HIS A 71 -2.98 -20.49 11.46
CA HIS A 71 -3.86 -19.87 12.45
C HIS A 71 -5.00 -19.17 11.70
N PRO A 72 -6.26 -19.54 11.95
CA PRO A 72 -7.38 -18.93 11.26
C PRO A 72 -7.26 -17.43 11.46
N ARG A 73 -7.18 -16.68 10.35
CA ARG A 73 -7.13 -15.21 10.37
C ARG A 73 -8.15 -14.74 11.40
N GLN A 74 -7.66 -14.17 12.50
CA GLN A 74 -8.54 -13.75 13.58
C GLN A 74 -9.58 -12.81 12.97
N SER A 75 -10.83 -13.25 13.01
CA SER A 75 -11.92 -12.48 12.44
C SER A 75 -11.95 -11.14 13.16
N LEU A 76 -11.75 -10.04 12.41
CA LEU A 76 -11.84 -8.70 12.98
C LEU A 76 -13.14 -8.56 13.78
N PRO A 77 -13.11 -8.02 15.01
CA PRO A 77 -14.30 -7.86 15.82
C PRO A 77 -15.31 -6.97 15.09
N THR A 78 -16.60 -7.28 15.28
CA THR A 78 -17.71 -6.69 14.51
C THR A 78 -17.70 -5.16 14.51
N PHE A 79 -17.30 -4.53 15.62
CA PHE A 79 -17.22 -3.07 15.71
C PHE A 79 -16.16 -2.47 14.78
N ILE A 80 -15.02 -3.13 14.56
CA ILE A 80 -13.98 -2.67 13.62
C ILE A 80 -14.49 -2.79 12.19
N ARG A 81 -15.18 -3.88 11.86
CA ARG A 81 -15.82 -4.04 10.55
C ARG A 81 -16.84 -2.94 10.30
N LEU A 82 -17.68 -2.65 11.29
CA LEU A 82 -18.66 -1.56 11.20
C LEU A 82 -17.99 -0.19 11.05
N ALA A 83 -16.91 0.06 11.79
CA ALA A 83 -16.16 1.30 11.69
C ALA A 83 -15.54 1.48 10.29
N LEU A 84 -14.97 0.42 9.71
CA LEU A 84 -14.43 0.44 8.34
C LEU A 84 -15.53 0.70 7.30
N VAL A 85 -16.67 0.03 7.42
CA VAL A 85 -17.83 0.28 6.54
C VAL A 85 -18.32 1.72 6.70
N GLY A 86 -18.45 2.20 7.94
CA GLY A 86 -18.84 3.57 8.24
C GLY A 86 -17.86 4.60 7.66
N GLN A 87 -16.56 4.37 7.77
CA GLN A 87 -15.53 5.22 7.16
C GLN A 87 -15.61 5.23 5.63
N ALA A 88 -15.85 4.08 5.00
CA ALA A 88 -16.01 4.01 3.55
C ALA A 88 -17.24 4.80 3.08
N VAL A 89 -18.39 4.63 3.76
CA VAL A 89 -19.60 5.41 3.48
C VAL A 89 -19.35 6.90 3.69
N PHE A 90 -18.71 7.27 4.80
CA PHE A 90 -18.39 8.66 5.10
C PHE A 90 -17.46 9.28 4.06
N ALA A 91 -16.42 8.55 3.62
CA ALA A 91 -15.50 9.01 2.59
C ALA A 91 -16.23 9.27 1.26
N VAL A 92 -17.14 8.37 0.86
CA VAL A 92 -17.97 8.56 -0.34
C VAL A 92 -18.85 9.80 -0.21
N LEU A 93 -19.47 10.02 0.96
CA LEU A 93 -20.29 11.22 1.21
C LEU A 93 -19.47 12.51 1.18
N VAL A 94 -18.27 12.52 1.77
CA VAL A 94 -17.38 13.68 1.71
C VAL A 94 -16.94 13.95 0.28
N LEU A 95 -16.60 12.92 -0.48
CA LEU A 95 -16.22 13.04 -1.88
C LEU A 95 -17.39 13.59 -2.73
N ALA A 96 -18.60 13.13 -2.45
CA ALA A 96 -19.85 13.61 -3.06
C ALA A 96 -20.04 15.12 -2.86
N LEU A 97 -19.89 15.56 -1.61
CA LEU A 97 -20.04 16.96 -1.21
C LEU A 97 -18.89 17.85 -1.71
N ALA A 98 -17.69 17.28 -1.83
CA ALA A 98 -16.51 17.97 -2.35
C ALA A 98 -16.52 18.10 -3.89
N TRP A 99 -17.34 17.31 -4.60
CA TRP A 99 -17.43 17.29 -6.06
C TRP A 99 -17.60 18.66 -6.73
N PRO A 100 -18.54 19.55 -6.31
CA PRO A 100 -18.66 20.88 -6.92
C PRO A 100 -17.39 21.73 -6.78
N PHE A 101 -16.57 21.48 -5.74
CA PHE A 101 -15.33 22.20 -5.49
C PHE A 101 -14.14 21.66 -6.28
N LEU A 102 -14.18 20.42 -6.77
CA LEU A 102 -13.14 19.87 -7.65
C LEU A 102 -13.05 20.63 -8.98
N LYS A 103 -14.16 21.18 -9.48
CA LYS A 103 -14.17 22.05 -10.67
C LYS A 103 -13.36 23.33 -10.45
N LEU A 104 -13.43 23.90 -9.24
CA LEU A 104 -12.62 25.06 -8.85
C LEU A 104 -11.14 24.67 -8.74
N PHE A 105 -10.84 23.50 -8.18
CA PHE A 105 -9.46 22.99 -8.10
C PHE A 105 -8.85 22.82 -9.50
N ASN A 106 -9.60 22.25 -10.44
CA ASN A 106 -9.16 22.12 -11.82
C ASN A 106 -8.81 23.49 -12.43
N SER A 107 -9.62 24.53 -12.20
CA SER A 107 -9.34 25.88 -12.72
C SER A 107 -8.11 26.57 -12.11
N ILE A 108 -7.70 26.19 -10.90
CA ILE A 108 -6.57 26.78 -10.17
C ILE A 108 -5.25 26.09 -10.53
N PHE A 109 -5.25 24.77 -10.73
CA PHE A 109 -4.02 23.97 -10.90
C PHE A 109 -3.72 23.58 -12.36
N THR A 110 -4.67 23.68 -13.29
CA THR A 110 -4.45 23.36 -14.71
C THR A 110 -3.49 24.27 -15.49
N PRO A 111 -3.25 25.57 -15.18
CA PRO A 111 -2.40 26.37 -16.06
C PRO A 111 -0.90 25.99 -16.03
N THR A 112 -0.48 25.02 -15.20
CA THR A 112 0.95 24.65 -15.04
C THR A 112 1.31 23.21 -15.44
N LEU A 113 0.34 22.34 -15.75
CA LEU A 113 0.60 20.95 -16.13
C LEU A 113 0.30 20.73 -17.62
N SER A 114 1.16 21.28 -18.49
CA SER A 114 1.13 21.02 -19.93
C SER A 114 1.71 19.64 -20.24
N TYR A 115 0.88 18.60 -20.30
CA TYR A 115 1.21 17.32 -20.92
C TYR A 115 0.02 16.79 -21.71
N GLU A 116 0.13 16.84 -23.04
CA GLU A 116 -0.85 16.45 -24.06
C GLU A 116 -1.44 15.04 -23.90
N LEU A 117 -0.74 14.12 -23.21
CA LEU A 117 -1.26 12.77 -22.89
C LEU A 117 -2.19 12.73 -21.67
N VAL A 118 -2.03 13.67 -20.73
CA VAL A 118 -2.86 13.77 -19.53
C VAL A 118 -4.21 14.39 -19.91
N GLU A 119 -4.22 15.34 -20.85
CA GLU A 119 -5.44 16.08 -21.22
C GLU A 119 -6.55 15.18 -21.79
N ASN A 120 -6.22 14.26 -22.71
CA ASN A 120 -7.22 13.37 -23.31
C ASN A 120 -7.73 12.30 -22.33
N THR A 121 -6.82 11.70 -21.53
CA THR A 121 -7.20 10.66 -20.56
C THR A 121 -7.98 11.26 -19.38
N VAL A 122 -7.60 12.44 -18.91
CA VAL A 122 -8.30 13.15 -17.83
C VAL A 122 -9.62 13.70 -18.31
N GLN A 123 -9.74 14.21 -19.55
CA GLN A 123 -11.03 14.63 -20.10
C GLN A 123 -12.00 13.46 -20.20
N ASP A 124 -11.59 12.32 -20.78
CA ASP A 124 -12.47 11.15 -20.92
C ASP A 124 -12.88 10.58 -19.56
N THR A 125 -11.94 10.49 -18.62
CA THR A 125 -12.24 10.03 -17.26
C THR A 125 -13.14 11.01 -16.52
N SER A 126 -12.95 12.32 -16.69
CA SER A 126 -13.79 13.34 -16.07
C SER A 126 -15.22 13.32 -16.61
N LEU A 127 -15.39 13.07 -17.92
CA LEU A 127 -16.69 12.95 -18.56
C LEU A 127 -17.42 11.70 -18.05
N GLN A 128 -16.78 10.55 -18.07
CA GLN A 128 -17.37 9.29 -17.58
C GLN A 128 -17.74 9.39 -16.10
N LEU A 129 -16.86 9.97 -15.28
CA LEU A 129 -17.12 10.17 -13.86
C LEU A 129 -18.27 11.17 -13.63
N SER A 130 -18.34 12.24 -14.43
CA SER A 130 -19.45 13.19 -14.39
C SER A 130 -20.78 12.54 -14.79
N LEU A 131 -20.80 11.68 -15.80
CA LEU A 131 -22.00 10.95 -16.23
C LEU A 131 -22.45 9.98 -15.14
N PHE A 132 -21.54 9.16 -14.64
CA PHE A 132 -21.78 8.27 -13.51
C PHE A 132 -22.34 9.04 -12.29
N TRP A 133 -21.74 10.19 -11.98
CA TRP A 133 -22.17 11.03 -10.86
C TRP A 133 -23.60 11.53 -11.02
N ASN A 134 -23.94 12.02 -12.20
CA ASN A 134 -25.29 12.50 -12.49
C ASN A 134 -26.31 11.36 -12.40
N ASP A 135 -25.99 10.18 -12.90
CA ASP A 135 -26.87 9.00 -12.84
C ASP A 135 -27.04 8.49 -11.40
N PHE A 136 -25.96 8.51 -10.62
CA PHE A 136 -25.98 8.18 -9.20
C PHE A 136 -26.86 9.15 -8.42
N MET A 137 -26.70 10.46 -8.63
CA MET A 137 -27.51 11.49 -7.98
C MET A 137 -28.99 11.39 -8.40
N ALA A 138 -29.26 11.14 -9.68
CA ALA A 138 -30.61 10.89 -10.18
C ALA A 138 -31.25 9.67 -9.49
N SER A 139 -30.47 8.60 -9.33
CA SER A 139 -30.91 7.39 -8.61
C SER A 139 -31.20 7.66 -7.14
N LEU A 140 -30.37 8.46 -6.47
CA LEU A 140 -30.63 8.90 -5.09
C LEU A 140 -31.88 9.78 -4.99
N THR A 141 -32.10 10.70 -5.92
CA THR A 141 -33.32 11.53 -5.92
C THR A 141 -34.59 10.72 -6.14
N ASN A 142 -34.52 9.58 -6.84
CA ASN A 142 -35.65 8.67 -6.99
C ASN A 142 -35.96 7.87 -5.71
N LEU A 143 -34.99 7.72 -4.80
CA LEU A 143 -35.17 7.09 -3.50
C LEU A 143 -35.74 8.06 -2.44
N VAL A 144 -35.60 9.37 -2.68
CA VAL A 144 -36.19 10.41 -1.85
C VAL A 144 -37.61 10.70 -2.36
N PRO A 145 -38.65 10.72 -1.50
CA PRO A 145 -39.99 11.09 -1.93
C PRO A 145 -39.98 12.47 -2.61
N GLN A 146 -40.55 12.58 -3.81
CA GLN A 146 -40.54 13.82 -4.62
C GLN A 146 -41.21 15.03 -3.93
N ASN A 147 -41.88 14.81 -2.80
CA ASN A 147 -42.55 15.85 -2.01
C ASN A 147 -41.72 16.32 -0.81
N THR A 148 -40.55 15.74 -0.57
CA THR A 148 -39.60 16.21 0.43
C THR A 148 -38.50 16.98 -0.27
N ASP A 149 -38.56 18.30 -0.17
CA ASP A 149 -37.49 19.18 -0.62
C ASP A 149 -36.34 19.10 0.41
N VAL A 150 -35.64 17.96 0.41
CA VAL A 150 -34.56 17.66 1.37
C VAL A 150 -33.44 18.69 1.27
N PHE A 151 -33.29 19.33 0.10
CA PHE A 151 -32.32 20.37 -0.16
C PHE A 151 -32.82 21.79 0.17
N ALA A 152 -34.13 22.03 0.31
CA ALA A 152 -34.65 23.33 0.77
C ALA A 152 -34.26 23.67 2.20
N TYR A 153 -33.90 22.66 3.00
CA TYR A 153 -33.39 22.83 4.37
C TYR A 153 -31.87 22.72 4.47
N VAL A 154 -31.16 22.42 3.37
CA VAL A 154 -29.70 22.54 3.35
C VAL A 154 -29.42 24.03 3.29
N PRO A 155 -28.88 24.63 4.36
CA PRO A 155 -28.56 26.06 4.33
C PRO A 155 -27.61 26.28 3.17
N ASP A 156 -27.83 27.32 2.37
CA ASP A 156 -26.91 27.76 1.34
C ASP A 156 -25.63 28.24 2.03
N LEU A 157 -24.78 27.26 2.33
CA LEU A 157 -23.54 27.39 3.05
C LEU A 157 -22.54 27.93 2.03
N ALA A 158 -22.64 29.24 1.77
CA ALA A 158 -21.60 30.03 1.13
C ALA A 158 -20.37 30.08 2.06
N LEU A 159 -19.75 28.92 2.26
CA LEU A 159 -18.56 28.79 3.08
C LEU A 159 -17.38 29.37 2.30
N PRO A 160 -16.52 30.17 2.95
CA PRO A 160 -15.28 30.61 2.34
C PRO A 160 -14.47 29.39 1.88
N ASN A 161 -13.84 29.47 0.70
CA ASN A 161 -13.00 28.39 0.14
C ASN A 161 -11.90 27.94 1.12
N THR A 162 -11.43 28.83 1.99
CA THR A 162 -10.47 28.53 3.06
C THR A 162 -11.03 27.59 4.13
N LEU A 163 -12.32 27.71 4.45
CA LEU A 163 -13.00 26.88 5.43
C LEU A 163 -13.24 25.47 4.87
N LEU A 164 -13.57 25.38 3.58
CA LEU A 164 -13.70 24.11 2.87
C LEU A 164 -12.36 23.37 2.77
N LEU A 165 -11.27 24.08 2.46
CA LEU A 165 -9.92 23.51 2.49
C LEU A 165 -9.57 23.02 3.90
N GLY A 166 -9.90 23.82 4.94
CA GLY A 166 -9.71 23.44 6.34
C GLY A 166 -10.49 22.17 6.73
N LEU A 167 -11.74 22.05 6.28
CA LEU A 167 -12.56 20.85 6.49
C LEU A 167 -11.99 19.63 5.76
N ALA A 168 -11.52 19.78 4.53
CA ALA A 168 -10.89 18.69 3.78
C ALA A 168 -9.61 18.19 4.46
N VAL A 169 -8.76 19.11 4.93
CA VAL A 169 -7.55 18.77 5.69
C VAL A 169 -7.92 18.08 7.01
N ALA A 170 -8.89 18.62 7.75
CA ALA A 170 -9.36 18.02 9.00
C ALA A 170 -9.92 16.61 8.79
N ALA A 171 -10.75 16.40 7.76
CA ALA A 171 -11.29 15.09 7.41
C ALA A 171 -10.17 14.09 7.03
N THR A 172 -9.17 14.55 6.29
CA THR A 172 -8.00 13.73 5.91
C THR A 172 -7.17 13.35 7.13
N LEU A 173 -6.93 14.27 8.06
CA LEU A 173 -6.23 14.00 9.31
C LEU A 173 -6.99 13.00 10.20
N VAL A 174 -8.31 13.17 10.32
CA VAL A 174 -9.17 12.24 11.06
C VAL A 174 -9.15 10.85 10.41
N TRP A 175 -9.13 10.77 9.08
CA TRP A 175 -9.00 9.52 8.34
C TRP A 175 -7.64 8.84 8.60
N PHE A 176 -6.53 9.58 8.53
CA PHE A 176 -5.20 9.04 8.82
C PHE A 176 -5.04 8.61 10.27
N LEU A 177 -5.53 9.39 11.23
CA LEU A 177 -5.49 9.04 12.65
C LEU A 177 -6.36 7.82 12.96
N GLY A 178 -7.57 7.76 12.38
CA GLY A 178 -8.46 6.62 12.53
C GLY A 178 -7.85 5.33 11.97
N ASN A 179 -7.29 5.39 10.77
CA ASN A 179 -6.63 4.25 10.14
C ASN A 179 -5.33 3.87 10.83
N GLY A 180 -4.53 4.85 11.28
CA GLY A 180 -3.28 4.60 12.01
C GLY A 180 -3.50 3.83 13.31
N VAL A 181 -4.58 4.14 14.05
CA VAL A 181 -4.96 3.39 15.27
C VAL A 181 -5.40 1.96 14.94
N VAL A 182 -6.09 1.75 13.82
CA VAL A 182 -6.49 0.41 13.36
C VAL A 182 -5.27 -0.41 12.95
N PHE A 183 -4.33 0.16 12.17
CA PHE A 183 -3.12 -0.54 11.73
C PHE A 183 -2.17 -0.87 12.88
N THR A 184 -1.94 0.06 13.80
CA THR A 184 -1.07 -0.19 14.96
C THR A 184 -1.60 -1.32 15.86
N ARG A 185 -2.92 -1.42 16.04
CA ARG A 185 -3.53 -2.52 16.82
C ARG A 185 -3.58 -3.86 16.09
N LEU A 186 -3.51 -3.86 14.75
CA LEU A 186 -3.48 -5.08 13.94
C LEU A 186 -2.07 -5.63 13.73
N ILE A 187 -1.03 -4.79 13.81
CA ILE A 187 0.37 -5.21 13.66
C ILE A 187 0.95 -5.74 14.98
N GLN A 188 0.39 -5.35 16.13
CA GLN A 188 0.87 -5.76 17.46
C GLN A 188 0.21 -7.06 18.00
N ARG A 189 -0.51 -7.82 17.18
CA ARG A 189 -1.16 -9.08 17.57
C ARG A 189 -0.89 -10.18 16.56
#